data_AF-A0A1F5N899-F1
#
_entry.id   AF-A0A1F5N899-F1
#
_cell.length_a   1.000
_cell.length_b   1.000
_cell.length_c   1.000
_cell.angle_alpha   90.00
_cell.angle_beta   90.00
_cell.angle_gamma   90.00
#
_symmetry.space_group_name_H-M   'P 1'
#
loop_
_entity.id
_entity.type
_entity.pdbx_description
1 polymer ?
#
loop_
_entity_poly.entity_id
_entity_poly.type
_entity_poly.pdbx_seq_one_letter_code
_entity_poly.pdbx_strand_id
1 'polypeptide(L)'
;MKEFVKNFTIAALGVVTLFLVIQMPEKETETINGSHPTPYKLEFYEQAYKGVSEEKLVTKAIFVNHHMLFPNFVAQQLNAIRSEEELTVILISPNHFYAGNGGVIASKYSWQTPYGDLNPNLSLISKLETLGLLNVVEEPFKTEHGINSIVSFIKKSIPNATVVPLIIKDNANKEQLVNLSSELSKIIVGDAVMIGSFDFSHYLPSNAADFHDLQTISTIRNFDFERIEKLDIDSKGGMRLFLQTLNLIGHNKFVITNHSNTSKGTGNYNYIETTSYINGYFTSGAIEPDNNTTVLYHQGLDQFFNSDRFNDKRSPEYAFTKSERLFEFNDVITNTMPGEIKFLDLQDYPIAVGLVKRAELVKEVYLFPIEIDKNQVKLLTKVKADTILANIATSSKVDQDIKNQIKTGHVIIK
;
A
#
# COMPACT_ATOMS: atom_id res chain seq x y z
N MET A 1 -30.44 4.82 -93.88
CA MET A 1 -29.52 3.83 -94.50
C MET A 1 -29.36 2.68 -93.51
N LYS A 2 -29.84 1.51 -93.93
CA LYS A 2 -29.78 0.14 -93.37
C LYS A 2 -29.07 -0.16 -92.04
N GLU A 3 -29.80 -0.93 -91.22
CA GLU A 3 -29.42 -2.09 -90.40
C GLU A 3 -27.97 -2.25 -89.92
N PHE A 4 -27.79 -2.38 -88.59
CA PHE A 4 -27.29 -3.65 -88.03
C PHE A 4 -27.66 -3.79 -86.55
N VAL A 5 -28.46 -4.81 -86.24
CA VAL A 5 -28.72 -5.33 -84.90
C VAL A 5 -27.61 -6.33 -84.56
N LYS A 6 -26.96 -6.19 -83.40
CA LYS A 6 -26.52 -7.36 -82.61
C LYS A 6 -26.44 -7.01 -81.12
N ASN A 7 -27.17 -7.80 -80.35
CA ASN A 7 -27.45 -7.70 -78.92
C ASN A 7 -26.20 -7.87 -78.05
N PHE A 8 -26.16 -7.24 -76.87
CA PHE A 8 -26.31 -7.95 -75.59
C PHE A 8 -26.57 -6.98 -74.43
N THR A 9 -27.53 -7.38 -73.61
CA THR A 9 -28.18 -6.73 -72.47
C THR A 9 -27.27 -6.61 -71.25
N ILE A 10 -27.18 -5.45 -70.59
CA ILE A 10 -26.97 -5.33 -69.13
C ILE A 10 -27.78 -4.13 -68.59
N ALA A 11 -28.44 -4.39 -67.47
CA ALA A 11 -29.51 -3.62 -66.86
C ALA A 11 -29.11 -2.25 -66.31
N ALA A 12 -30.07 -1.32 -66.31
CA ALA A 12 -30.04 -0.09 -65.56
C ALA A 12 -30.09 -0.37 -64.05
N LEU A 13 -29.17 0.22 -63.28
CA LEU A 13 -29.29 0.34 -61.83
C LEU A 13 -29.19 1.82 -61.47
N GLY A 14 -30.32 2.40 -61.06
CA GLY A 14 -30.39 3.72 -60.46
C GLY A 14 -29.67 3.73 -59.11
N VAL A 15 -28.88 4.76 -58.88
CA VAL A 15 -28.21 5.00 -57.59
C VAL A 15 -29.25 5.51 -56.61
N VAL A 16 -29.71 4.62 -55.72
CA VAL A 16 -30.39 4.99 -54.47
C VAL A 16 -29.32 5.17 -53.41
N THR A 17 -29.04 6.42 -53.05
CA THR A 17 -28.21 6.74 -51.89
C THR A 17 -28.99 6.45 -50.61
N LEU A 18 -28.77 5.26 -50.05
CA LEU A 18 -29.30 4.85 -48.75
C LEU A 18 -28.51 5.56 -47.64
N PHE A 19 -29.11 6.59 -47.03
CA PHE A 19 -28.62 7.13 -45.75
C PHE A 19 -28.89 6.08 -44.67
N LEU A 20 -27.87 5.27 -44.36
CA LEU A 20 -27.83 4.44 -43.16
C LEU A 20 -27.65 5.38 -41.96
N VAL A 21 -28.76 5.76 -41.34
CA VAL A 21 -28.77 6.27 -39.97
C VAL A 21 -28.38 5.09 -39.08
N ILE A 22 -27.11 5.03 -38.70
CA ILE A 22 -26.67 4.14 -37.62
C ILE A 22 -27.27 4.72 -36.34
N GLN A 23 -28.40 4.18 -35.90
CA GLN A 23 -28.85 4.36 -34.53
C GLN A 23 -27.77 3.75 -33.64
N MET A 24 -27.05 4.60 -32.90
CA MET A 24 -26.26 4.14 -31.76
C MET A 24 -27.23 3.44 -30.80
N PRO A 25 -26.93 2.21 -30.34
CA PRO A 25 -27.79 1.56 -29.36
C PRO A 25 -27.88 2.47 -28.12
N GLU A 26 -29.09 2.67 -27.62
CA GLU A 26 -29.31 3.25 -26.30
C GLU A 26 -28.45 2.49 -25.28
N LYS A 27 -27.83 3.24 -24.37
CA LYS A 27 -27.02 2.71 -23.27
C LYS A 27 -27.96 1.85 -22.41
N GLU A 28 -28.02 0.54 -22.62
CA GLU A 28 -28.68 -0.36 -21.68
C GLU A 28 -27.99 -0.19 -20.32
N THR A 29 -28.66 0.47 -19.38
CA THR A 29 -28.20 0.54 -18.01
C THR A 29 -28.39 -0.84 -17.39
N GLU A 30 -27.30 -1.62 -17.35
CA GLU A 30 -27.24 -2.88 -16.62
C GLU A 30 -27.66 -2.62 -15.16
N THR A 31 -28.89 -3.00 -14.78
CA THR A 31 -29.37 -2.87 -13.40
C THR A 31 -28.89 -4.07 -12.60
N ILE A 32 -27.88 -3.88 -11.76
CA ILE A 32 -27.34 -4.93 -10.88
C ILE A 32 -27.97 -4.81 -9.51
N ASN A 33 -28.71 -5.84 -9.11
CA ASN A 33 -29.42 -5.89 -7.83
C ASN A 33 -28.57 -6.61 -6.78
N GLY A 34 -27.66 -5.88 -6.13
CA GLY A 34 -26.84 -6.39 -5.03
C GLY A 34 -26.20 -5.27 -4.19
N SER A 35 -26.03 -5.53 -2.90
CA SER A 35 -25.42 -4.58 -1.96
C SER A 35 -24.58 -5.27 -0.89
N HIS A 36 -23.47 -4.63 -0.51
CA HIS A 36 -22.63 -4.99 0.64
C HIS A 36 -22.95 -4.08 1.83
N PRO A 37 -23.01 -4.60 3.06
CA PRO A 37 -23.20 -3.77 4.25
C PRO A 37 -21.90 -3.07 4.66
N THR A 38 -22.02 -1.92 5.33
CA THR A 38 -20.88 -1.32 6.04
C THR A 38 -20.63 -2.02 7.40
N PRO A 39 -19.36 -2.13 7.87
CA PRO A 39 -19.06 -2.80 9.13
C PRO A 39 -19.35 -1.97 10.39
N TYR A 40 -19.51 -0.64 10.28
CA TYR A 40 -19.66 0.26 11.43
C TYR A 40 -20.92 1.12 11.37
N LYS A 41 -21.39 1.58 12.54
CA LYS A 41 -22.56 2.48 12.67
C LYS A 41 -22.19 3.95 12.44
N LEU A 42 -23.19 4.80 12.24
CA LEU A 42 -23.02 6.25 12.02
C LEU A 42 -22.15 6.92 13.09
N GLU A 43 -22.35 6.59 14.36
CA GLU A 43 -21.66 7.25 15.48
C GLU A 43 -20.15 7.02 15.46
N PHE A 44 -19.71 5.87 14.96
CA PHE A 44 -18.28 5.56 14.78
C PHE A 44 -17.63 6.55 13.81
N TYR A 45 -18.28 6.79 12.66
CA TYR A 45 -17.77 7.72 11.65
C TYR A 45 -17.85 9.16 12.14
N GLU A 46 -18.95 9.60 12.78
CA GLU A 46 -19.02 10.95 13.34
C GLU A 46 -17.93 11.21 14.39
N GLN A 47 -17.62 10.20 15.22
CA GLN A 47 -16.54 10.30 16.18
C GLN A 47 -15.16 10.36 15.50
N ALA A 48 -14.96 9.65 14.39
CA ALA A 48 -13.72 9.69 13.63
C ALA A 48 -13.45 11.07 13.01
N TYR A 49 -14.49 11.80 12.60
CA TYR A 49 -14.37 13.15 12.01
C TYR A 49 -14.27 14.26 13.06
N LYS A 50 -14.44 13.97 14.34
CA LYS A 50 -14.41 14.97 15.40
C LYS A 50 -13.03 15.64 15.48
N GLY A 51 -12.98 16.95 15.22
CA GLY A 51 -11.75 17.74 15.29
C GLY A 51 -10.84 17.59 14.08
N VAL A 52 -11.31 16.98 12.99
CA VAL A 52 -10.59 16.94 11.72
C VAL A 52 -10.49 18.35 11.12
N SER A 53 -9.33 18.67 10.54
CA SER A 53 -9.09 19.96 9.88
C SER A 53 -10.02 20.18 8.68
N GLU A 54 -10.45 21.43 8.49
CA GLU A 54 -11.17 21.89 7.30
C GLU A 54 -10.24 22.23 6.12
N GLU A 55 -8.93 22.11 6.27
CA GLU A 55 -7.99 22.33 5.17
C GLU A 55 -8.29 21.35 4.02
N LYS A 56 -8.38 21.90 2.79
CA LYS A 56 -8.62 21.11 1.58
C LYS A 56 -7.33 20.98 0.80
N LEU A 57 -7.02 19.75 0.39
CA LEU A 57 -5.88 19.41 -0.45
C LEU A 57 -6.31 19.34 -1.91
N VAL A 58 -5.45 19.85 -2.79
CA VAL A 58 -5.57 19.63 -4.24
C VAL A 58 -4.68 18.45 -4.59
N THR A 59 -5.28 17.27 -4.68
CA THR A 59 -4.59 16.01 -4.96
C THR A 59 -5.46 15.10 -5.81
N LYS A 60 -4.83 14.24 -6.60
CA LYS A 60 -5.47 13.15 -7.35
C LYS A 60 -5.40 11.81 -6.63
N ALA A 61 -4.60 11.70 -5.56
CA ALA A 61 -4.47 10.45 -4.85
C ALA A 61 -4.05 10.59 -3.38
N ILE A 62 -4.56 9.66 -2.56
CA ILE A 62 -4.25 9.56 -1.13
C ILE A 62 -3.93 8.12 -0.73
N PHE A 63 -3.10 7.98 0.30
CA PHE A 63 -2.94 6.75 1.07
C PHE A 63 -3.65 6.85 2.40
N VAL A 64 -4.39 5.79 2.72
CA VAL A 64 -5.08 5.62 4.00
C VAL A 64 -4.86 4.24 4.59
N ASN A 65 -4.77 4.16 5.92
CA ASN A 65 -4.83 2.88 6.64
C ASN A 65 -6.24 2.29 6.62
N HIS A 66 -6.36 0.96 6.75
CA HIS A 66 -7.65 0.29 6.92
C HIS A 66 -7.82 -0.46 8.23
N HIS A 67 -6.77 -0.63 9.02
CA HIS A 67 -6.95 -1.06 10.40
C HIS A 67 -7.52 0.10 11.23
N MET A 68 -8.81 -0.05 11.55
CA MET A 68 -9.69 0.96 12.17
C MET A 68 -9.42 1.25 13.65
N LEU A 69 -8.19 1.02 14.12
CA LEU A 69 -7.72 1.51 15.42
C LEU A 69 -7.50 3.04 15.39
N PHE A 70 -7.12 3.59 14.22
CA PHE A 70 -6.94 5.03 14.00
C PHE A 70 -7.85 5.56 12.88
N PRO A 71 -9.18 5.52 13.07
CA PRO A 71 -10.13 5.97 12.05
C PRO A 71 -10.07 7.48 11.82
N ASN A 72 -9.54 8.24 12.78
CA ASN A 72 -9.32 9.68 12.66
C ASN A 72 -8.25 10.03 11.61
N PHE A 73 -7.25 9.17 11.38
CA PHE A 73 -6.28 9.39 10.30
C PHE A 73 -6.94 9.26 8.92
N VAL A 74 -7.81 8.25 8.77
CA VAL A 74 -8.62 8.05 7.55
C VAL A 74 -9.58 9.22 7.35
N ALA A 75 -10.29 9.63 8.40
CA ALA A 75 -11.18 10.79 8.35
C ALA A 75 -10.45 12.07 7.93
N GLN A 76 -9.24 12.31 8.47
CA GLN A 76 -8.42 13.46 8.12
C GLN A 76 -8.08 13.49 6.63
N GLN A 77 -7.61 12.37 6.07
CA GLN A 77 -7.26 12.29 4.65
C GLN A 77 -8.48 12.42 3.73
N LEU A 78 -9.61 11.78 4.07
CA LEU A 78 -10.82 11.85 3.26
C LEU A 78 -11.47 13.23 3.32
N ASN A 79 -11.50 13.88 4.49
CA ASN A 79 -12.03 15.25 4.62
C ASN A 79 -11.18 16.26 3.84
N ALA A 80 -9.88 16.02 3.75
CA ALA A 80 -8.97 16.88 3.00
C ALA A 80 -9.25 16.85 1.49
N ILE A 81 -9.86 15.79 0.94
CA ILE A 81 -10.23 15.68 -0.47
C ILE A 81 -11.73 15.84 -0.72
N ARG A 82 -12.49 16.34 0.27
CA ARG A 82 -13.96 16.44 0.20
C ARG A 82 -14.45 17.23 -1.02
N SER A 83 -15.55 16.79 -1.60
CA SER A 83 -16.12 17.38 -2.81
C SER A 83 -17.62 17.09 -2.94
N GLU A 84 -18.36 18.06 -3.47
CA GLU A 84 -19.76 17.88 -3.87
C GLU A 84 -19.90 17.47 -5.35
N GLU A 85 -18.80 17.50 -6.11
CA GLU A 85 -18.79 17.10 -7.53
C GLU A 85 -18.99 15.58 -7.69
N GLU A 86 -19.51 15.17 -8.84
CA GLU A 86 -19.57 13.76 -9.24
C GLU A 86 -18.16 13.25 -9.57
N LEU A 87 -17.56 12.51 -8.63
CA LEU A 87 -16.22 11.94 -8.78
C LEU A 87 -16.28 10.42 -8.87
N THR A 88 -15.40 9.84 -9.69
CA THR A 88 -15.10 8.41 -9.63
C THR A 88 -13.96 8.16 -8.66
N VAL A 89 -14.22 7.41 -7.59
CA VAL A 89 -13.21 6.99 -6.61
C VAL A 89 -12.68 5.61 -6.98
N ILE A 90 -11.41 5.53 -7.36
CA ILE A 90 -10.73 4.25 -7.56
C ILE A 90 -10.15 3.83 -6.21
N LEU A 91 -10.77 2.84 -5.56
CA LEU A 91 -10.38 2.36 -4.24
C LEU A 91 -9.61 1.05 -4.38
N ILE A 92 -8.32 1.06 -4.08
CA ILE A 92 -7.44 -0.10 -4.20
C ILE A 92 -7.13 -0.63 -2.79
N SER A 93 -7.33 -1.93 -2.60
CA SER A 93 -7.06 -2.67 -1.36
C SER A 93 -6.27 -3.94 -1.68
N PRO A 94 -5.54 -4.51 -0.72
CA PRO A 94 -5.17 -5.92 -0.81
C PRO A 94 -6.40 -6.83 -0.92
N ASN A 95 -6.15 -8.04 -1.41
CA ASN A 95 -7.03 -9.18 -1.25
C ASN A 95 -6.47 -10.06 -0.11
N HIS A 96 -6.84 -9.75 1.13
CA HIS A 96 -6.28 -10.38 2.33
C HIS A 96 -6.54 -11.88 2.40
N PHE A 97 -7.63 -12.33 1.77
CA PHE A 97 -8.10 -13.70 1.83
C PHE A 97 -7.69 -14.52 0.60
N TYR A 98 -6.95 -13.92 -0.35
CA TYR A 98 -6.63 -14.52 -1.65
C TYR A 98 -7.87 -15.06 -2.39
N ALA A 99 -9.05 -14.50 -2.11
CA ALA A 99 -10.35 -15.00 -2.54
C ALA A 99 -10.67 -14.64 -4.00
N GLY A 100 -11.62 -15.36 -4.59
CA GLY A 100 -12.09 -15.16 -5.97
C GLY A 100 -11.07 -15.57 -7.05
N ASN A 101 -11.50 -15.53 -8.32
CA ASN A 101 -10.66 -15.85 -9.47
C ASN A 101 -10.05 -14.58 -10.07
N GLY A 102 -8.78 -14.66 -10.51
CA GLY A 102 -8.04 -13.52 -11.06
C GLY A 102 -7.08 -12.87 -10.05
N GLY A 103 -6.11 -12.11 -10.58
CA GLY A 103 -5.17 -11.32 -9.78
C GLY A 103 -5.71 -9.96 -9.34
N VAL A 104 -6.64 -9.40 -10.12
CA VAL A 104 -7.32 -8.12 -9.87
C VAL A 104 -8.82 -8.36 -9.92
N ILE A 105 -9.52 -8.05 -8.84
CA ILE A 105 -10.94 -8.35 -8.70
C ILE A 105 -11.70 -7.07 -8.35
N ALA A 106 -12.86 -6.88 -8.99
CA ALA A 106 -13.79 -5.79 -8.74
C ALA A 106 -15.18 -6.31 -8.34
N SER A 107 -16.00 -5.41 -7.80
CA SER A 107 -17.40 -5.65 -7.47
C SER A 107 -18.28 -4.62 -8.20
N LYS A 108 -19.41 -5.10 -8.72
CA LYS A 108 -20.47 -4.30 -9.31
C LYS A 108 -21.65 -4.09 -8.34
N TYR A 109 -21.50 -4.45 -7.07
CA TYR A 109 -22.52 -4.21 -6.04
C TYR A 109 -22.34 -2.83 -5.39
N SER A 110 -23.43 -2.29 -4.87
CA SER A 110 -23.43 -1.05 -4.07
C SER A 110 -22.96 -1.32 -2.64
N TRP A 111 -22.55 -0.27 -1.92
CA TRP A 111 -22.35 -0.34 -0.47
C TRP A 111 -23.43 0.48 0.24
N GLN A 112 -24.14 -0.17 1.16
CA GLN A 112 -25.07 0.48 2.07
C GLN A 112 -24.28 1.14 3.20
N THR A 113 -24.14 2.47 3.13
CA THR A 113 -23.46 3.26 4.15
C THR A 113 -24.47 4.01 5.02
N PRO A 114 -24.07 4.48 6.22
CA PRO A 114 -24.94 5.31 7.06
C PRO A 114 -25.28 6.67 6.45
N TYR A 115 -24.60 7.05 5.37
CA TYR A 115 -24.77 8.30 4.62
C TYR A 115 -25.51 8.09 3.28
N GLY A 116 -26.13 6.91 3.10
CA GLY A 116 -26.76 6.48 1.85
C GLY A 116 -25.87 5.57 1.02
N ASP A 117 -26.36 5.12 -0.12
CA ASP A 117 -25.65 4.13 -0.93
C ASP A 117 -24.45 4.75 -1.67
N LEU A 118 -23.32 4.03 -1.66
CA LEU A 118 -22.18 4.28 -2.53
C LEU A 118 -22.29 3.33 -3.73
N ASN A 119 -22.58 3.90 -4.89
CA ASN A 119 -22.82 3.12 -6.11
C ASN A 119 -21.52 2.85 -6.87
N PRO A 120 -21.36 1.67 -7.48
CA PRO A 120 -20.21 1.36 -8.31
C PRO A 120 -20.27 2.09 -9.65
N ASN A 121 -19.10 2.44 -10.21
CA ASN A 121 -19.03 2.93 -11.58
C ASN A 121 -19.09 1.75 -12.56
N LEU A 122 -20.32 1.28 -12.84
CA LEU A 122 -20.58 0.11 -13.69
C LEU A 122 -19.97 0.24 -15.08
N SER A 123 -20.06 1.43 -15.68
CA SER A 123 -19.53 1.67 -17.03
C SER A 123 -18.01 1.45 -17.08
N LEU A 124 -17.27 1.91 -16.06
CA LEU A 124 -15.83 1.75 -16.01
C LEU A 124 -15.44 0.30 -15.66
N ILE A 125 -16.13 -0.31 -14.69
CA ILE A 125 -15.87 -1.71 -14.31
C ILE A 125 -16.09 -2.65 -15.50
N SER A 126 -17.21 -2.53 -16.21
CA SER A 126 -17.52 -3.36 -17.39
C SER A 126 -16.54 -3.12 -18.54
N LYS A 127 -16.04 -1.88 -18.73
CA LYS A 127 -14.97 -1.59 -19.70
C LYS A 127 -13.69 -2.34 -19.33
N LEU A 128 -13.24 -2.25 -18.08
CA LEU A 128 -12.00 -2.90 -17.63
C LEU A 128 -12.10 -4.44 -17.66
N GLU A 129 -13.27 -4.99 -17.34
CA GLU A 129 -13.59 -6.41 -17.48
C GLU A 129 -13.51 -6.87 -18.95
N THR A 130 -14.10 -6.11 -19.88
CA THR A 130 -14.08 -6.41 -21.32
C THR A 130 -12.66 -6.41 -21.88
N LEU A 131 -11.78 -5.56 -21.35
CA LEU A 131 -10.36 -5.52 -21.70
C LEU A 131 -9.54 -6.66 -21.07
N GLY A 132 -10.16 -7.52 -20.25
CA GLY A 132 -9.47 -8.61 -19.54
C GLY A 132 -8.54 -8.12 -18.43
N LEU A 133 -8.72 -6.88 -17.94
CA LEU A 133 -7.83 -6.28 -16.95
C LEU A 133 -8.24 -6.59 -15.51
N LEU A 134 -9.46 -7.07 -15.29
CA LEU A 134 -9.96 -7.49 -13.98
C LEU A 134 -11.04 -8.57 -14.14
N ASN A 135 -11.38 -9.22 -13.03
CA ASN A 135 -12.52 -10.11 -12.91
C ASN A 135 -13.58 -9.48 -11.99
N VAL A 136 -14.87 -9.67 -12.29
CA VAL A 136 -15.95 -9.25 -11.40
C VAL A 136 -16.38 -10.44 -10.55
N VAL A 137 -16.16 -10.35 -9.23
CA VAL A 137 -16.54 -11.38 -8.27
C VAL A 137 -16.99 -10.70 -6.98
N GLU A 138 -18.23 -10.93 -6.58
CA GLU A 138 -18.86 -10.23 -5.46
C GLU A 138 -18.51 -10.82 -4.08
N GLU A 139 -18.35 -12.14 -4.02
CA GLU A 139 -18.15 -12.85 -2.76
C GLU A 139 -16.95 -12.35 -1.94
N PRO A 140 -15.75 -12.10 -2.53
CA PRO A 140 -14.59 -11.59 -1.80
C PRO A 140 -14.84 -10.29 -1.04
N PHE A 141 -15.71 -9.42 -1.55
CA PHE A 141 -15.98 -8.11 -0.95
C PHE A 141 -16.83 -8.19 0.32
N LYS A 142 -17.47 -9.35 0.61
CA LYS A 142 -18.23 -9.52 1.86
C LYS A 142 -17.34 -9.47 3.10
N THR A 143 -16.09 -9.91 2.99
CA THR A 143 -15.14 -10.00 4.10
C THR A 143 -13.94 -9.08 3.95
N GLU A 144 -13.72 -8.50 2.76
CA GLU A 144 -12.56 -7.64 2.50
C GLU A 144 -12.65 -6.29 3.23
N HIS A 145 -11.94 -6.20 4.36
CA HIS A 145 -12.00 -5.07 5.26
C HIS A 145 -11.24 -3.84 4.73
N GLY A 146 -10.27 -4.01 3.83
CA GLY A 146 -9.58 -2.88 3.21
C GLY A 146 -10.48 -2.05 2.28
N ILE A 147 -11.56 -2.65 1.76
CA ILE A 147 -12.63 -1.92 1.05
C ILE A 147 -13.70 -1.46 2.05
N ASN A 148 -14.27 -2.41 2.79
CA ASN A 148 -15.47 -2.19 3.61
C ASN A 148 -15.28 -1.13 4.70
N SER A 149 -14.06 -0.95 5.20
CA SER A 149 -13.77 0.05 6.22
C SER A 149 -13.70 1.48 5.67
N ILE A 150 -13.51 1.65 4.36
CA ILE A 150 -13.24 2.96 3.73
C ILE A 150 -14.47 3.54 3.02
N VAL A 151 -15.36 2.71 2.47
CA VAL A 151 -16.52 3.14 1.66
C VAL A 151 -17.41 4.19 2.33
N SER A 152 -17.64 4.09 3.64
CA SER A 152 -18.46 5.05 4.38
C SER A 152 -17.74 6.39 4.60
N PHE A 153 -16.40 6.39 4.73
CA PHE A 153 -15.63 7.63 4.75
C PHE A 153 -15.67 8.34 3.39
N ILE A 154 -15.61 7.57 2.29
CA ILE A 154 -15.80 8.08 0.93
C ILE A 154 -17.17 8.73 0.80
N LYS A 155 -18.24 8.01 1.13
CA LYS A 155 -19.61 8.53 0.99
C LYS A 155 -19.86 9.78 1.83
N LYS A 156 -19.27 9.89 3.02
CA LYS A 156 -19.37 11.10 3.85
C LYS A 156 -18.65 12.30 3.23
N SER A 157 -17.42 12.11 2.74
CA SER A 157 -16.57 13.21 2.24
C SER A 157 -16.85 13.58 0.78
N ILE A 158 -17.37 12.65 -0.01
CA ILE A 158 -17.71 12.83 -1.42
C ILE A 158 -19.11 12.23 -1.66
N PRO A 159 -20.20 12.93 -1.30
CA PRO A 159 -21.55 12.37 -1.30
C PRO A 159 -22.01 11.85 -2.66
N ASN A 160 -21.56 12.48 -3.74
CA ASN A 160 -21.93 12.14 -5.12
C ASN A 160 -20.91 11.22 -5.81
N ALA A 161 -20.02 10.56 -5.05
CA ALA A 161 -19.05 9.64 -5.61
C ALA A 161 -19.70 8.38 -6.20
N THR A 162 -19.10 7.87 -7.26
CA THR A 162 -19.16 6.45 -7.63
C THR A 162 -17.84 5.77 -7.31
N VAL A 163 -17.84 4.46 -7.10
CA VAL A 163 -16.62 3.71 -6.71
C VAL A 163 -16.22 2.66 -7.75
N VAL A 164 -14.93 2.52 -7.98
CA VAL A 164 -14.32 1.34 -8.62
C VAL A 164 -13.51 0.62 -7.55
N PRO A 165 -14.09 -0.37 -6.85
CA PRO A 165 -13.43 -1.08 -5.77
C PRO A 165 -12.56 -2.19 -6.39
N LEU A 166 -11.27 -2.18 -6.08
CA LEU A 166 -10.28 -3.12 -6.60
C LEU A 166 -9.57 -3.80 -5.44
N ILE A 167 -9.63 -5.13 -5.41
CA ILE A 167 -8.82 -5.94 -4.50
C ILE A 167 -7.76 -6.66 -5.31
N ILE A 168 -6.51 -6.54 -4.88
CA ILE A 168 -5.34 -7.02 -5.63
C ILE A 168 -4.64 -8.11 -4.84
N LYS A 169 -4.42 -9.27 -5.47
CA LYS A 169 -3.57 -10.32 -4.89
C LYS A 169 -2.10 -9.96 -5.07
N ASP A 170 -1.26 -10.32 -4.11
CA ASP A 170 0.18 -10.05 -4.21
C ASP A 170 0.84 -10.75 -5.40
N ASN A 171 0.29 -11.89 -5.84
CA ASN A 171 0.76 -12.62 -7.01
C ASN A 171 0.06 -12.20 -8.32
N ALA A 172 -0.61 -11.04 -8.35
CA ALA A 172 -1.20 -10.51 -9.57
C ALA A 172 -0.15 -10.36 -10.68
N ASN A 173 -0.55 -10.65 -11.92
CA ASN A 173 0.36 -10.61 -13.06
C ASN A 173 0.88 -9.18 -13.30
N LYS A 174 2.20 -8.99 -13.37
CA LYS A 174 2.81 -7.65 -13.53
C LYS A 174 2.40 -6.95 -14.82
N GLU A 175 2.26 -7.67 -15.93
CA GLU A 175 1.80 -7.11 -17.21
C GLU A 175 0.33 -6.66 -17.13
N GLN A 176 -0.53 -7.46 -16.47
CA GLN A 176 -1.91 -7.07 -16.19
C GLN A 176 -1.96 -5.76 -15.40
N LEU A 177 -1.13 -5.61 -14.36
CA LEU A 177 -1.07 -4.38 -13.55
C LEU A 177 -0.57 -3.18 -14.36
N VAL A 178 0.42 -3.36 -15.25
CA VAL A 178 0.89 -2.30 -16.16
C VAL A 178 -0.23 -1.85 -17.09
N ASN A 179 -0.94 -2.78 -17.74
CA ASN A 179 -2.04 -2.44 -18.64
C ASN A 179 -3.21 -1.78 -17.90
N LEU A 180 -3.53 -2.25 -16.69
CA LEU A 180 -4.53 -1.63 -15.84
C LEU A 180 -4.13 -0.21 -15.43
N SER A 181 -2.88 0.01 -15.02
CA SER A 181 -2.38 1.36 -14.67
C SER A 181 -2.49 2.34 -15.83
N SER A 182 -2.24 1.88 -17.06
CA SER A 182 -2.41 2.67 -18.27
C SER A 182 -3.87 3.10 -18.48
N GLU A 183 -4.84 2.20 -18.31
CA GLU A 183 -6.26 2.55 -18.41
C GLU A 183 -6.71 3.46 -17.26
N LEU A 184 -6.29 3.21 -16.02
CA LEU A 184 -6.64 4.04 -14.87
C LEU A 184 -6.05 5.45 -14.97
N SER A 185 -4.84 5.59 -15.51
CA SER A 185 -4.17 6.90 -15.68
C SER A 185 -5.00 7.86 -16.53
N LYS A 186 -5.67 7.36 -17.58
CA LYS A 186 -6.55 8.13 -18.47
C LYS A 186 -7.79 8.64 -17.75
N ILE A 187 -8.28 7.91 -16.74
CA ILE A 187 -9.46 8.27 -15.95
C ILE A 187 -9.11 9.33 -14.90
N ILE A 188 -8.00 9.16 -14.19
CA ILE A 188 -7.58 10.07 -13.10
C ILE A 188 -7.29 11.49 -13.57
N VAL A 189 -6.84 11.65 -14.82
CA VAL A 189 -6.66 12.99 -15.44
C VAL A 189 -7.99 13.77 -15.49
N GLY A 190 -9.13 13.07 -15.59
CA GLY A 190 -10.47 13.65 -15.49
C GLY A 190 -10.99 13.73 -14.05
N ASP A 191 -12.28 13.45 -13.87
CA ASP A 191 -13.00 13.59 -12.59
C ASP A 191 -12.89 12.35 -11.71
N ALA A 192 -11.65 11.96 -11.40
CA ALA A 192 -11.36 10.82 -10.54
C ALA A 192 -10.30 11.14 -9.48
N VAL A 193 -10.41 10.40 -8.37
CA VAL A 193 -9.43 10.35 -7.28
C VAL A 193 -9.12 8.90 -6.97
N MET A 194 -7.85 8.61 -6.68
CA MET A 194 -7.39 7.28 -6.30
C MET A 194 -7.12 7.21 -4.81
N ILE A 195 -7.60 6.15 -4.16
CA ILE A 195 -7.41 5.90 -2.73
C ILE A 195 -6.74 4.53 -2.60
N GLY A 196 -5.52 4.51 -2.04
CA GLY A 196 -4.82 3.30 -1.67
C GLY A 196 -5.11 3.00 -0.20
N SER A 197 -5.73 1.87 0.06
CA SER A 197 -6.12 1.39 1.38
C SER A 197 -5.11 0.34 1.85
N PHE A 198 -4.05 0.79 2.52
CA PHE A 198 -2.89 -0.03 2.84
C PHE A 198 -2.42 0.19 4.29
N ASP A 199 -2.15 -0.92 4.97
CA ASP A 199 -1.39 -0.96 6.20
C ASP A 199 0.05 -1.45 5.90
N PHE A 200 0.99 -1.05 6.76
CA PHE A 200 2.42 -1.17 6.49
C PHE A 200 3.06 -2.28 7.33
N SER A 201 4.17 -2.03 8.03
CA SER A 201 4.85 -3.09 8.79
C SER A 201 3.91 -3.77 9.79
N HIS A 202 3.90 -5.11 9.81
CA HIS A 202 3.06 -5.94 10.70
C HIS A 202 3.89 -6.86 11.59
N TYR A 203 3.35 -7.21 12.75
CA TYR A 203 3.93 -8.23 13.65
C TYR A 203 5.35 -7.92 14.12
N LEU A 204 5.72 -6.64 14.13
CA LEU A 204 7.02 -6.15 14.59
C LEU A 204 6.85 -5.26 15.82
N PRO A 205 7.83 -5.27 16.75
CA PRO A 205 7.98 -4.21 17.74
C PRO A 205 8.10 -2.85 17.06
N SER A 206 7.68 -1.80 17.78
CA SER A 206 7.55 -0.45 17.24
C SER A 206 8.80 0.08 16.51
N ASN A 207 10.00 -0.15 17.05
CA ASN A 207 11.25 0.32 16.43
C ASN A 207 11.65 -0.47 15.17
N ALA A 208 11.37 -1.77 15.13
CA ALA A 208 11.60 -2.61 13.95
C ALA A 208 10.61 -2.25 12.83
N ALA A 209 9.36 -1.98 13.21
CA ALA A 209 8.34 -1.49 12.28
C ALA A 209 8.73 -0.13 11.68
N ASP A 210 9.20 0.81 12.50
CA ASP A 210 9.73 2.09 12.01
C ASP A 210 10.88 1.92 11.02
N PHE A 211 11.79 0.99 11.32
CA PHE A 211 12.96 0.74 10.48
C PHE A 211 12.59 0.18 9.10
N HIS A 212 11.62 -0.73 9.02
CA HIS A 212 11.08 -1.21 7.75
C HIS A 212 10.27 -0.14 7.01
N ASP A 213 9.47 0.65 7.74
CA ASP A 213 8.67 1.73 7.16
C ASP A 213 9.55 2.77 6.45
N LEU A 214 10.77 3.02 6.90
CA LEU A 214 11.73 3.88 6.20
C LEU A 214 12.03 3.38 4.77
N GLN A 215 12.13 2.07 4.58
CA GLN A 215 12.32 1.47 3.26
C GLN A 215 11.07 1.63 2.40
N THR A 216 9.89 1.44 2.99
CA THR A 216 8.62 1.67 2.30
C THR A 216 8.48 3.11 1.84
N ILE A 217 8.76 4.07 2.73
CA ILE A 217 8.72 5.51 2.41
C ILE A 217 9.71 5.87 1.31
N SER A 218 10.96 5.38 1.39
CA SER A 218 11.97 5.60 0.36
C SER A 218 11.53 5.01 -0.98
N THR A 219 10.99 3.79 -0.97
CA THR A 219 10.48 3.11 -2.18
C THR A 219 9.34 3.89 -2.83
N ILE A 220 8.39 4.38 -2.04
CA ILE A 220 7.28 5.21 -2.52
C ILE A 220 7.80 6.51 -3.12
N ARG A 221 8.69 7.23 -2.41
CA ARG A 221 9.25 8.52 -2.89
C ARG A 221 10.05 8.36 -4.17
N ASN A 222 10.78 7.26 -4.31
CA ASN A 222 11.60 6.95 -5.47
C ASN A 222 10.82 6.34 -6.64
N PHE A 223 9.56 5.95 -6.43
CA PHE A 223 8.82 5.12 -7.38
C PHE A 223 9.60 3.84 -7.78
N ASP A 224 10.28 3.23 -6.80
CA ASP A 224 11.12 2.06 -7.02
C ASP A 224 10.27 0.79 -7.12
N PHE A 225 9.81 0.51 -8.34
CA PHE A 225 8.95 -0.61 -8.64
C PHE A 225 9.58 -1.97 -8.35
N GLU A 226 10.91 -2.11 -8.40
CA GLU A 226 11.56 -3.39 -8.14
C GLU A 226 11.63 -3.67 -6.63
N ARG A 227 11.83 -2.62 -5.83
CA ARG A 227 11.93 -2.71 -4.37
C ARG A 227 10.62 -3.03 -3.68
N ILE A 228 9.46 -2.78 -4.32
CA ILE A 228 8.12 -3.14 -3.78
C ILE A 228 8.04 -4.60 -3.31
N GLU A 229 8.70 -5.53 -4.03
CA GLU A 229 8.67 -6.97 -3.69
C GLU A 229 9.32 -7.27 -2.33
N LYS A 230 10.19 -6.38 -1.87
CA LYS A 230 10.94 -6.48 -0.61
C LYS A 230 10.33 -5.65 0.51
N LEU A 231 9.15 -5.06 0.33
CA LEU A 231 8.52 -4.26 1.38
C LEU A 231 7.74 -5.10 2.38
N ASP A 232 7.71 -4.63 3.62
CA ASP A 232 6.85 -5.11 4.70
C ASP A 232 5.50 -4.38 4.65
N ILE A 233 4.64 -4.76 3.71
CA ILE A 233 3.30 -4.18 3.51
C ILE A 233 2.27 -5.27 3.23
N ASP A 234 1.00 -4.95 3.42
CA ASP A 234 -0.12 -5.88 3.18
C ASP A 234 -0.52 -6.03 1.69
N SER A 235 -0.06 -5.13 0.82
CA SER A 235 -0.50 -5.05 -0.57
C SER A 235 0.61 -4.65 -1.53
N LYS A 236 1.45 -5.60 -1.94
CA LYS A 236 2.53 -5.34 -2.92
C LYS A 236 1.95 -5.10 -4.31
N GLY A 237 0.97 -5.90 -4.70
CA GLY A 237 0.27 -5.74 -5.97
C GLY A 237 -0.51 -4.42 -6.06
N GLY A 238 -1.20 -4.05 -4.97
CA GLY A 238 -1.93 -2.79 -4.87
C GLY A 238 -1.01 -1.57 -4.90
N MET A 239 0.08 -1.59 -4.12
CA MET A 239 1.10 -0.54 -4.12
C MET A 239 1.72 -0.35 -5.51
N ARG A 240 2.05 -1.46 -6.20
CA ARG A 240 2.56 -1.41 -7.58
C ARG A 240 1.59 -0.72 -8.53
N LEU A 241 0.32 -1.16 -8.55
CA LEU A 241 -0.71 -0.56 -9.41
C LEU A 241 -0.88 0.94 -9.13
N PHE A 242 -0.94 1.29 -7.85
CA PHE A 242 -1.13 2.67 -7.40
C PHE A 242 0.02 3.57 -7.88
N LEU A 243 1.27 3.22 -7.55
CA LEU A 243 2.45 4.02 -7.94
C LEU A 243 2.67 4.06 -9.46
N GLN A 244 2.44 2.95 -10.17
CA GLN A 244 2.55 2.93 -11.63
C GLN A 244 1.56 3.91 -12.27
N THR A 245 0.32 3.94 -11.76
CA THR A 245 -0.71 4.85 -12.28
C THR A 245 -0.34 6.31 -12.04
N LEU A 246 0.15 6.64 -10.84
CA LEU A 246 0.57 8.01 -10.52
C LEU A 246 1.79 8.48 -11.32
N ASN A 247 2.73 7.57 -11.59
CA ASN A 247 3.90 7.88 -12.41
C ASN A 247 3.52 8.26 -13.83
N LEU A 248 2.53 7.58 -14.43
CA LEU A 248 2.03 7.88 -15.77
C LEU A 248 1.39 9.28 -15.88
N ILE A 249 0.89 9.83 -14.78
CA ILE A 249 0.28 11.16 -14.73
C ILE A 249 1.20 12.22 -14.08
N GLY A 250 2.46 11.89 -13.80
CA GLY A 250 3.45 12.80 -13.23
C GLY A 250 3.14 13.28 -11.80
N HIS A 251 2.37 12.50 -11.03
CA HIS A 251 2.04 12.79 -9.63
C HIS A 251 3.06 12.14 -8.69
N ASN A 252 4.32 12.55 -8.82
CA ASN A 252 5.45 11.83 -8.22
C ASN A 252 5.96 12.39 -6.90
N LYS A 253 5.22 13.33 -6.30
CA LYS A 253 5.59 13.91 -5.02
C LYS A 253 4.70 13.40 -3.91
N PHE A 254 5.25 12.53 -3.07
CA PHE A 254 4.56 11.97 -1.91
C PHE A 254 4.76 12.83 -0.65
N VAL A 255 3.66 13.25 -0.03
CA VAL A 255 3.63 13.99 1.23
C VAL A 255 2.97 13.14 2.30
N ILE A 256 3.72 12.83 3.36
CA ILE A 256 3.23 12.08 4.52
C ILE A 256 2.50 13.06 5.45
N THR A 257 1.28 12.72 5.83
CA THR A 257 0.50 13.48 6.81
C THR A 257 0.58 12.85 8.19
N ASN A 258 0.62 11.51 8.26
CA ASN A 258 0.79 10.77 9.50
C ASN A 258 1.65 9.53 9.28
N HIS A 259 2.59 9.29 10.21
CA HIS A 259 3.33 8.04 10.33
C HIS A 259 3.28 7.59 11.79
N SER A 260 2.73 6.42 12.06
CA SER A 260 2.59 5.86 13.41
C SER A 260 2.50 4.34 13.35
N ASN A 261 2.41 3.71 14.52
CA ASN A 261 2.08 2.30 14.67
C ASN A 261 1.22 2.09 15.92
N THR A 262 0.66 0.89 16.10
CA THR A 262 -0.24 0.55 17.21
C THR A 262 0.31 1.01 18.57
N SER A 263 1.61 0.81 18.83
CA SER A 263 2.24 1.26 20.09
C SER A 263 2.27 2.77 20.24
N LYS A 264 2.78 3.49 19.22
CA LYS A 264 2.90 4.95 19.27
C LYS A 264 1.53 5.62 19.36
N GLY A 265 0.58 5.19 18.53
CA GLY A 265 -0.73 5.81 18.46
C GLY A 265 -1.59 5.59 19.70
N THR A 266 -1.44 4.46 20.40
CA THR A 266 -2.14 4.21 21.68
C THR A 266 -1.37 4.72 22.90
N GLY A 267 -0.08 5.06 22.74
CA GLY A 267 0.83 5.31 23.85
C GLY A 267 1.24 4.05 24.63
N ASN A 268 0.81 2.85 24.20
CA ASN A 268 1.16 1.60 24.85
C ASN A 268 2.36 0.93 24.15
N TYR A 269 3.55 1.20 24.69
CA TYR A 269 4.81 0.64 24.18
C TYR A 269 5.05 -0.82 24.59
N ASN A 270 4.15 -1.45 25.36
CA ASN A 270 4.31 -2.85 25.77
C ASN A 270 3.81 -3.86 24.74
N TYR A 271 3.21 -3.42 23.62
CA TYR A 271 2.85 -4.33 22.55
C TYR A 271 4.09 -5.02 21.98
N ILE A 272 4.01 -6.35 21.90
CA ILE A 272 5.06 -7.18 21.29
C ILE A 272 5.01 -7.03 19.76
N GLU A 273 3.81 -6.80 19.23
CA GLU A 273 3.52 -6.75 17.80
C GLU A 273 2.67 -5.52 17.49
N THR A 274 3.03 -4.82 16.41
CA THR A 274 2.34 -3.62 15.95
C THR A 274 1.92 -3.75 14.49
N THR A 275 0.96 -2.92 14.09
CA THR A 275 0.69 -2.58 12.69
C THR A 275 1.07 -1.13 12.50
N SER A 276 1.72 -0.81 11.38
CA SER A 276 2.12 0.54 11.05
C SER A 276 1.19 1.20 10.04
N TYR A 277 1.11 2.52 10.13
CA TYR A 277 0.20 3.35 9.35
C TYR A 277 1.01 4.51 8.75
N ILE A 278 1.03 4.58 7.43
CA ILE A 278 1.57 5.72 6.68
C ILE A 278 0.42 6.29 5.86
N ASN A 279 -0.08 7.44 6.30
CA ASN A 279 -1.11 8.19 5.59
C ASN A 279 -0.45 9.36 4.86
N GLY A 280 -0.97 9.70 3.68
CA GLY A 280 -0.41 10.78 2.88
C GLY A 280 -1.15 11.02 1.58
N TYR A 281 -0.59 11.90 0.76
CA TYR A 281 -1.15 12.27 -0.54
C TYR A 281 -0.07 12.54 -1.58
N PHE A 282 -0.46 12.50 -2.85
CA PHE A 282 0.45 12.69 -3.98
C PHE A 282 0.12 13.96 -4.76
N THR A 283 1.15 14.71 -5.11
CA THR A 283 1.03 15.94 -5.91
C THR A 283 1.85 15.84 -7.18
N SER A 284 1.55 16.69 -8.14
CA SER A 284 2.35 16.83 -9.35
C SER A 284 3.77 17.27 -9.00
N GLY A 285 4.75 16.71 -9.68
CA GLY A 285 6.16 17.01 -9.42
C GLY A 285 7.08 15.93 -9.96
N ALA A 286 8.36 16.27 -10.06
CA ALA A 286 9.39 15.27 -10.31
C ALA A 286 9.58 14.38 -9.09
N ILE A 287 10.11 13.17 -9.32
CA ILE A 287 10.60 12.31 -8.26
C ILE A 287 11.70 13.06 -7.50
N GLU A 288 11.56 13.20 -6.18
CA GLU A 288 12.58 13.72 -5.29
C GLU A 288 13.30 12.52 -4.65
N PRO A 289 14.52 12.15 -5.10
CA PRO A 289 15.13 10.91 -4.68
C PRO A 289 15.41 10.86 -3.16
N ASP A 290 14.94 9.80 -2.52
CA ASP A 290 15.22 9.44 -1.14
C ASP A 290 16.29 8.34 -1.11
N ASN A 291 17.57 8.74 -1.05
CA ASN A 291 18.74 7.84 -1.11
C ASN A 291 19.00 7.10 0.22
N ASN A 292 17.96 6.74 0.96
CA ASN A 292 18.10 5.94 2.17
C ASN A 292 18.43 4.49 1.79
N THR A 293 19.48 3.95 2.40
CA THR A 293 19.78 2.52 2.37
C THR A 293 19.71 1.97 3.78
N THR A 294 18.99 0.87 3.97
CA THR A 294 18.98 0.17 5.25
C THR A 294 19.98 -0.98 5.24
N VAL A 295 20.81 -1.04 6.28
CA VAL A 295 21.78 -2.12 6.47
C VAL A 295 21.47 -2.77 7.81
N LEU A 296 21.23 -4.08 7.81
CA LEU A 296 21.06 -4.85 9.04
C LEU A 296 22.35 -5.60 9.35
N TYR A 297 23.06 -5.13 10.37
CA TYR A 297 24.19 -5.84 10.95
C TYR A 297 23.70 -6.86 11.98
N HIS A 298 24.29 -8.06 11.98
CA HIS A 298 24.06 -9.05 13.01
C HIS A 298 25.36 -9.65 13.53
N GLN A 299 25.38 -10.01 14.81
CA GLN A 299 26.49 -10.72 15.44
C GLN A 299 26.08 -12.16 15.78
N GLY A 300 26.88 -13.14 15.37
CA GLY A 300 26.69 -14.55 15.77
C GLY A 300 25.51 -15.27 15.11
N LEU A 301 24.96 -14.73 14.01
CA LEU A 301 23.86 -15.35 13.25
C LEU A 301 24.34 -16.04 11.96
N ASP A 302 25.64 -16.22 11.75
CA ASP A 302 26.21 -16.75 10.50
C ASP A 302 25.62 -18.11 10.11
N GLN A 303 25.35 -18.98 11.09
CA GLN A 303 24.75 -20.29 10.89
C GLN A 303 23.32 -20.24 10.33
N PHE A 304 22.59 -19.14 10.56
CA PHE A 304 21.24 -18.94 10.05
C PHE A 304 21.28 -18.53 8.57
N PHE A 305 22.14 -17.58 8.24
CA PHE A 305 22.26 -17.03 6.88
C PHE A 305 23.07 -17.91 5.90
N ASN A 306 24.00 -18.73 6.38
CA ASN A 306 24.82 -19.61 5.54
C ASN A 306 24.21 -21.01 5.32
N SER A 307 22.96 -21.25 5.75
CA SER A 307 22.30 -22.53 5.55
C SER A 307 21.44 -22.51 4.28
N ASP A 308 21.42 -23.61 3.51
CA ASP A 308 20.51 -23.80 2.36
C ASP A 308 19.02 -23.57 2.73
N ARG A 309 18.72 -23.61 4.04
CA ARG A 309 17.42 -23.39 4.67
C ARG A 309 16.87 -21.97 4.47
N PHE A 310 17.72 -20.96 4.38
CA PHE A 310 17.28 -19.57 4.11
C PHE A 310 16.99 -19.34 2.62
N ASN A 311 17.53 -20.18 1.74
CA ASN A 311 17.40 -20.05 0.28
C ASN A 311 16.24 -20.88 -0.30
N ASP A 312 15.74 -21.92 0.38
CA ASP A 312 14.59 -22.71 -0.06
C ASP A 312 13.29 -22.32 0.64
N LYS A 313 12.60 -21.33 0.06
CA LYS A 313 11.29 -20.79 0.50
C LYS A 313 10.13 -21.80 0.51
N ARG A 314 10.33 -23.04 0.05
CA ARG A 314 9.31 -24.09 -0.02
C ARG A 314 9.53 -25.22 0.99
N SER A 315 10.63 -25.21 1.74
CA SER A 315 10.85 -26.22 2.77
C SER A 315 9.83 -26.02 3.92
N PRO A 316 9.22 -27.09 4.48
CA PRO A 316 8.38 -26.98 5.68
C PRO A 316 9.12 -26.38 6.89
N GLU A 317 10.46 -26.39 6.81
CA GLU A 317 11.38 -25.83 7.78
C GLU A 317 11.61 -24.33 7.54
N TYR A 318 11.36 -23.76 6.35
CA TYR A 318 11.35 -22.31 6.11
C TYR A 318 10.24 -21.59 6.89
N ALA A 319 9.25 -22.32 7.42
CA ALA A 319 8.22 -21.79 8.30
C ALA A 319 8.77 -21.57 9.72
N PHE A 320 9.72 -20.66 9.91
CA PHE A 320 10.15 -20.24 11.23
C PHE A 320 9.48 -18.93 11.66
N THR A 321 9.26 -18.82 12.97
CA THR A 321 8.37 -17.84 13.63
C THR A 321 8.82 -16.39 13.42
N LYS A 322 7.85 -15.46 13.21
CA LYS A 322 7.71 -14.01 13.52
C LYS A 322 8.92 -13.05 13.50
N SER A 323 10.11 -13.52 13.79
CA SER A 323 11.35 -12.79 13.96
C SER A 323 12.33 -12.95 12.80
N GLU A 324 12.02 -13.80 11.81
CA GLU A 324 12.58 -13.68 10.45
C GLU A 324 12.17 -12.37 9.78
N ARG A 325 10.98 -11.85 10.13
CA ARG A 325 10.41 -10.67 9.45
C ARG A 325 11.36 -9.48 9.48
N LEU A 326 12.04 -9.23 10.61
CA LEU A 326 13.08 -8.18 10.74
C LEU A 326 14.19 -8.33 9.70
N PHE A 327 14.55 -9.56 9.33
CA PHE A 327 15.66 -9.86 8.42
C PHE A 327 15.24 -9.92 6.95
N GLU A 328 13.97 -10.17 6.64
CA GLU A 328 13.48 -10.42 5.27
C GLU A 328 13.54 -9.21 4.32
N PHE A 329 13.36 -8.00 4.85
CA PHE A 329 13.02 -6.83 4.04
C PHE A 329 14.16 -5.83 3.84
N ASN A 330 15.35 -6.12 4.35
CA ASN A 330 16.51 -5.22 4.33
C ASN A 330 17.20 -5.12 2.96
N ASP A 331 17.82 -3.97 2.67
CA ASP A 331 18.60 -3.81 1.43
C ASP A 331 19.91 -4.60 1.48
N VAL A 332 20.57 -4.56 2.63
CA VAL A 332 21.82 -5.25 2.90
C VAL A 332 21.76 -5.90 4.27
N ILE A 333 22.14 -7.17 4.35
CA ILE A 333 22.39 -7.88 5.61
C ILE A 333 23.88 -8.18 5.69
N THR A 334 24.51 -7.94 6.83
CA THR A 334 25.95 -8.16 6.99
C THR A 334 26.31 -8.68 8.39
N ASN A 335 27.33 -9.51 8.44
CA ASN A 335 27.99 -9.95 9.68
C ASN A 335 29.26 -9.14 9.99
N THR A 336 29.62 -8.17 9.15
CA THR A 336 30.80 -7.34 9.33
C THR A 336 30.41 -6.05 10.04
N MET A 337 30.91 -5.86 11.26
CA MET A 337 30.58 -4.69 12.10
C MET A 337 30.95 -3.39 11.38
N PRO A 338 29.97 -2.52 11.06
CA PRO A 338 30.24 -1.25 10.42
C PRO A 338 31.08 -0.35 11.33
N GLY A 339 32.06 0.35 10.75
CA GLY A 339 33.00 1.19 11.51
C GLY A 339 32.29 2.30 12.29
N GLU A 340 31.19 2.78 11.73
CA GLU A 340 30.34 3.85 12.24
C GLU A 340 29.69 3.49 13.58
N ILE A 341 29.52 2.20 13.91
CA ILE A 341 28.90 1.76 15.17
C ILE A 341 29.88 1.24 16.22
N LYS A 342 31.20 1.36 15.99
CA LYS A 342 32.24 0.90 16.94
C LYS A 342 32.22 1.63 18.30
N PHE A 343 31.49 2.74 18.40
CA PHE A 343 31.28 3.44 19.66
C PHE A 343 30.31 2.70 20.61
N LEU A 344 29.51 1.77 20.07
CA LEU A 344 28.61 0.93 20.86
C LEU A 344 29.36 -0.27 21.42
N ASP A 345 29.17 -0.53 22.70
CA ASP A 345 29.66 -1.74 23.34
C ASP A 345 28.63 -2.86 23.22
N LEU A 346 28.80 -3.71 22.20
CA LEU A 346 27.87 -4.79 21.85
C LEU A 346 28.39 -6.18 22.21
N GLN A 347 29.61 -6.31 22.75
CA GLN A 347 30.36 -7.58 22.77
C GLN A 347 29.63 -8.73 23.47
N ASP A 348 28.84 -8.43 24.49
CA ASP A 348 28.19 -9.42 25.36
C ASP A 348 26.68 -9.56 25.10
N TYR A 349 26.13 -8.87 24.10
CA TYR A 349 24.68 -8.81 23.89
C TYR A 349 24.25 -9.44 22.56
N PRO A 350 23.32 -10.41 22.57
CA PRO A 350 22.69 -10.87 21.34
C PRO A 350 21.82 -9.74 20.78
N ILE A 351 22.31 -9.09 19.72
CA ILE A 351 21.68 -7.89 19.15
C ILE A 351 21.85 -7.85 17.63
N ALA A 352 20.79 -7.44 16.93
CA ALA A 352 20.87 -6.98 15.55
C ALA A 352 20.85 -5.44 15.54
N VAL A 353 21.54 -4.84 14.57
CA VAL A 353 21.67 -3.38 14.46
C VAL A 353 21.25 -2.95 13.08
N GLY A 354 20.13 -2.21 13.00
CA GLY A 354 19.71 -1.54 11.77
C GLY A 354 20.45 -0.24 11.60
N LEU A 355 20.94 0.06 10.41
CA LEU A 355 21.60 1.30 10.06
C LEU A 355 20.85 1.94 8.91
N VAL A 356 20.61 3.24 9.00
CA VAL A 356 20.06 4.03 7.90
C VAL A 356 21.17 4.92 7.37
N LYS A 357 21.61 4.64 6.14
CA LYS A 357 22.61 5.42 5.43
C LYS A 357 21.93 6.46 4.54
N ARG A 358 22.36 7.71 4.64
CA ARG A 358 22.00 8.82 3.74
C ARG A 358 23.26 9.38 3.12
N ALA A 359 23.36 9.35 1.78
CA ALA A 359 24.54 9.83 1.06
C ALA A 359 25.87 9.29 1.65
N GLU A 360 25.98 7.97 1.76
CA GLU A 360 27.09 7.21 2.35
C GLU A 360 27.36 7.38 3.85
N LEU A 361 26.64 8.26 4.56
CA LEU A 361 26.80 8.44 6.00
C LEU A 361 25.70 7.73 6.77
N VAL A 362 26.06 6.98 7.82
CA VAL A 362 25.09 6.49 8.79
C VAL A 362 24.52 7.69 9.56
N LYS A 363 23.21 7.86 9.50
CA LYS A 363 22.49 8.93 10.21
C LYS A 363 21.65 8.41 11.35
N GLU A 364 21.19 7.17 11.26
CA GLU A 364 20.35 6.55 12.28
C GLU A 364 20.80 5.11 12.52
N VAL A 365 20.78 4.70 13.78
CA VAL A 365 21.12 3.37 14.25
C VAL A 365 19.96 2.85 15.10
N TYR A 366 19.42 1.70 14.73
CA TYR A 366 18.37 0.99 15.42
C TYR A 366 18.95 -0.23 16.10
N LEU A 367 18.62 -0.42 17.37
CA LEU A 367 19.11 -1.50 18.20
C LEU A 367 17.98 -2.48 18.46
N PHE A 368 18.20 -3.73 18.05
CA PHE A 368 17.21 -4.80 18.13
C PHE A 368 17.75 -5.93 19.01
N PRO A 369 17.58 -5.83 20.34
CA PRO A 369 17.91 -6.93 21.23
C PRO A 369 17.16 -8.21 20.83
N ILE A 370 17.91 -9.30 20.68
CA ILE A 370 17.39 -10.60 20.24
C ILE A 370 17.72 -11.69 21.26
N GLU A 371 16.96 -12.78 21.21
CA GLU A 371 17.35 -14.07 21.79
C GLU A 371 17.60 -15.07 20.67
N ILE A 372 18.61 -15.93 20.88
CA ILE A 372 18.91 -17.04 19.99
C ILE A 372 18.59 -18.32 20.77
N ASP A 373 17.56 -19.05 20.34
CA ASP A 373 17.17 -20.34 20.93
C ASP A 373 17.15 -21.43 19.86
N LYS A 374 18.07 -22.39 19.98
CA LYS A 374 18.28 -23.51 19.05
C LYS A 374 18.41 -23.05 17.58
N ASN A 375 17.29 -23.04 16.86
CA ASN A 375 17.15 -22.73 15.44
C ASN A 375 16.26 -21.50 15.20
N GLN A 376 16.03 -20.65 16.20
CA GLN A 376 15.23 -19.43 16.06
C GLN A 376 15.98 -18.23 16.63
N VAL A 377 15.96 -17.14 15.88
CA VAL A 377 16.32 -15.80 16.38
C VAL A 377 15.01 -15.09 16.68
N LYS A 378 14.82 -14.50 17.86
CA LYS A 378 13.59 -13.77 18.24
C LYS A 378 13.88 -12.37 18.74
N LEU A 379 13.03 -11.42 18.35
CA LEU A 379 13.01 -10.11 19.00
C LEU A 379 12.55 -10.26 20.45
N LEU A 380 13.25 -9.59 21.35
CA LEU A 380 12.91 -9.64 22.78
C LEU A 380 11.67 -8.82 23.11
N THR A 381 10.96 -9.25 24.16
CA THR A 381 9.91 -8.41 24.76
C THR A 381 10.50 -7.11 25.28
N LYS A 382 9.68 -6.05 25.32
CA LYS A 382 10.13 -4.72 25.75
C LYS A 382 10.92 -4.73 27.05
N VAL A 383 10.43 -5.40 28.09
CA VAL A 383 11.10 -5.43 29.41
C VAL A 383 12.52 -6.02 29.32
N LYS A 384 12.69 -7.13 28.58
CA LYS A 384 13.99 -7.76 28.38
C LYS A 384 14.90 -6.90 27.49
N ALA A 385 14.32 -6.35 26.41
CA ALA A 385 15.04 -5.47 25.49
C ALA A 385 15.56 -4.21 26.21
N ASP A 386 14.71 -3.54 26.98
CA ASP A 386 15.07 -2.33 27.74
C ASP A 386 16.21 -2.59 28.72
N THR A 387 16.26 -3.79 29.33
CA THR A 387 17.37 -4.19 30.22
C THR A 387 18.69 -4.28 29.45
N ILE A 388 18.69 -4.92 28.28
CA ILE A 388 19.89 -5.02 27.43
C ILE A 388 20.33 -3.63 26.94
N LEU A 389 19.38 -2.81 26.46
CA LEU A 389 19.67 -1.45 25.99
C LEU A 389 20.23 -0.57 27.11
N ALA A 390 19.72 -0.69 28.34
CA ALA A 390 20.25 0.04 29.50
C ALA A 390 21.69 -0.37 29.83
N ASN A 391 22.03 -1.65 29.68
CA ASN A 391 23.38 -2.13 29.90
C ASN A 391 24.34 -1.65 28.80
N ILE A 392 23.95 -1.74 27.53
CA ILE A 392 24.72 -1.19 26.39
C ILE A 392 24.96 0.31 26.59
N ALA A 393 23.93 1.06 27.00
CA ALA A 393 24.07 2.50 27.26
C ALA A 393 25.07 2.77 28.40
N THR A 394 25.09 1.93 29.42
CA THR A 394 25.98 2.08 30.58
C THR A 394 27.44 1.81 30.19
N SER A 395 27.69 0.74 29.43
CA SER A 395 29.04 0.30 29.08
C SER A 395 29.65 1.03 27.87
N SER A 396 28.82 1.57 26.97
CA SER A 396 29.28 2.37 25.83
C SER A 396 29.97 3.67 26.28
N LYS A 397 31.15 3.95 25.71
CA LYS A 397 31.98 5.14 26.01
C LYS A 397 31.54 6.35 25.19
N VAL A 398 30.31 6.80 25.41
CA VAL A 398 29.68 7.93 24.72
C VAL A 398 29.09 8.94 25.71
N ASP A 399 28.73 10.12 25.22
CA ASP A 399 28.09 11.15 26.05
C ASP A 399 26.68 10.74 26.53
N GLN A 400 26.13 11.50 27.48
CA GLN A 400 24.85 11.18 28.10
C GLN A 400 23.66 11.27 27.13
N ASP A 401 23.75 12.10 26.10
CA ASP A 401 22.69 12.22 25.09
C ASP A 401 22.59 10.92 24.28
N ILE A 402 23.72 10.44 23.75
CA ILE A 402 23.78 9.16 23.05
C ILE A 402 23.37 8.00 23.98
N LYS A 403 23.77 8.02 25.26
CA LYS A 403 23.31 7.00 26.23
C LYS A 403 21.79 6.99 26.40
N ASN A 404 21.15 8.16 26.42
CA ASN A 404 19.69 8.25 26.51
C ASN A 404 19.03 7.72 25.24
N GLN A 405 19.60 8.02 24.08
CA GLN A 405 19.13 7.50 22.79
C GLN A 405 19.26 5.98 22.71
N ILE A 406 20.39 5.39 23.12
CA ILE A 406 20.61 3.93 23.16
C ILE A 406 19.49 3.22 23.95
N LYS A 407 19.06 3.79 25.09
CA LYS A 407 17.99 3.22 25.92
C LYS A 407 16.63 3.15 25.21
N THR A 408 16.42 3.97 24.18
CA THR A 408 15.21 3.93 23.34
C THR A 408 15.30 2.90 22.21
N GLY A 409 16.51 2.39 21.95
CA GLY A 409 16.81 1.51 20.83
C GLY A 409 16.93 2.25 19.48
N HIS A 410 16.97 3.58 19.48
CA HIS A 410 17.15 4.41 18.29
C HIS A 410 18.14 5.54 18.59
N VAL A 411 19.21 5.63 17.80
CA VAL A 411 20.29 6.60 17.95
C VAL A 411 20.45 7.38 16.65
N ILE A 412 20.40 8.70 16.75
CA ILE A 412 20.63 9.64 15.66
C ILE A 412 22.07 10.15 15.77
N ILE A 413 22.86 9.88 14.73
CA ILE A 413 24.24 10.35 14.61
C ILE A 413 24.22 11.66 13.82
N LYS A 414 24.58 12.77 14.48
CA LYS A 414 24.57 14.11 13.89
C LYS A 414 25.73 14.31 12.92
#